data_AF-A0A5J4TFY7-F1
#
_entry.id   AF-A0A5J4TFY7-F1
#
_cell.length_a   1.000
_cell.length_b   1.000
_cell.length_c   1.000
_cell.angle_alpha   90.00
_cell.angle_beta   90.00
_cell.angle_gamma   90.00
#
_symmetry.space_group_name_H-M   'P 1'
#
loop_
_entity.id
_entity.type
_entity.pdbx_description
1 polymer ?
#
loop_
_entity_poly.entity_id
_entity_poly.type
_entity_poly.pdbx_seq_one_letter_code
_entity_poly.pdbx_strand_id
1 'polypeptide(L)'
;MLVIREAFTLTGQGYHATSICNNKQEENTILWVEEGSNIIVQDFTLFRSSEGTLTAYILDCGPDCNLIIKRCVIMNDKSREIEFYAGMLWGTTTSGGIFDTIIHNSQIMDEAAIVIDSGIGSFYFCLIEETAGYECEYNSELQKDENPKYIQF
;
A
#
# COMPACT_ATOMS: atom_id res chain seq x y z
N MET A 1 9.77 8.55 2.04
CA MET A 1 9.59 7.23 1.42
C MET A 1 10.22 6.15 2.29
N LEU A 2 9.45 5.15 2.67
CA LEU A 2 9.92 3.88 3.22
C LEU A 2 10.13 2.90 2.06
N VAL A 3 11.29 2.24 2.03
CA VAL A 3 11.67 1.28 0.99
C VAL A 3 11.59 -0.13 1.58
N ILE A 4 10.82 -1.01 0.95
CA ILE A 4 10.55 -2.38 1.40
C ILE A 4 11.14 -3.34 0.36
N ARG A 5 11.90 -4.35 0.81
CA ARG A 5 12.71 -5.24 -0.06
C ARG A 5 12.48 -6.73 0.14
N GLU A 6 11.69 -7.07 1.15
CA GLU A 6 11.49 -8.42 1.69
C GLU A 6 10.04 -8.45 2.22
N ALA A 7 9.73 -9.34 3.17
CA ALA A 7 8.47 -9.29 3.90
C ALA A 7 8.38 -8.11 4.89
N PHE A 8 7.31 -7.32 4.81
CA PHE A 8 7.03 -6.22 5.74
C PHE A 8 5.56 -6.11 6.18
N THR A 9 5.34 -5.89 7.47
CA THR A 9 4.02 -5.57 8.03
C THR A 9 4.08 -4.22 8.73
N LEU A 10 3.25 -3.31 8.24
CA LEU A 10 2.98 -2.00 8.84
C LEU A 10 1.63 -2.08 9.54
N THR A 11 1.60 -1.83 10.85
CA THR A 11 0.34 -1.80 11.63
C THR A 11 0.23 -0.51 12.44
N GLY A 12 -0.86 0.22 12.27
CA GLY A 12 -1.23 1.37 13.09
C GLY A 12 -2.24 1.03 14.18
N GLN A 13 -2.70 2.05 14.90
CA GLN A 13 -3.72 1.94 15.96
C GLN A 13 -5.13 2.28 15.47
N GLY A 14 -5.34 2.24 14.14
CA GLY A 14 -6.59 2.57 13.47
C GLY A 14 -6.45 3.82 12.60
N TYR A 15 -7.18 3.86 11.48
CA TYR A 15 -7.08 4.97 10.52
C TYR A 15 -7.39 6.35 11.09
N HIS A 16 -8.12 6.42 12.21
CA HIS A 16 -8.45 7.66 12.91
C HIS A 16 -7.38 8.11 13.92
N ALA A 17 -6.47 7.21 14.31
CA ALA A 17 -5.47 7.44 15.35
C ALA A 17 -4.05 7.55 14.78
N THR A 18 -3.74 6.80 13.72
CA THR A 18 -2.40 6.75 13.12
C THR A 18 -2.43 7.28 11.69
N SER A 19 -1.60 8.27 11.40
CA SER A 19 -1.47 8.85 10.06
C SER A 19 0.00 8.99 9.65
N ILE A 20 0.31 8.61 8.43
CA ILE A 20 1.62 8.82 7.80
C ILE A 20 1.44 9.78 6.64
N CYS A 21 2.30 10.79 6.60
CA CYS A 21 2.25 11.84 5.59
C CYS A 21 3.61 12.03 4.93
N ASN A 22 3.61 12.25 3.62
CA ASN A 22 4.78 12.74 2.89
C ASN A 22 4.45 14.08 2.19
N ASN A 23 5.19 15.12 2.58
CA ASN A 23 5.03 16.49 2.10
C ASN A 23 6.17 16.96 1.21
N LYS A 24 7.06 16.05 0.80
CA LYS A 24 8.10 16.37 -0.18
C LYS A 24 7.47 16.56 -1.56
N GLN A 25 7.85 17.62 -2.27
CA GLN A 25 7.32 17.93 -3.60
C GLN A 25 7.81 16.96 -4.69
N GLU A 26 9.08 16.56 -4.67
CA GLU A 26 9.68 15.76 -5.75
C GLU A 26 9.55 14.24 -5.53
N GLU A 27 9.38 13.80 -4.28
CA GLU A 27 9.34 12.38 -3.90
C GLU A 27 8.23 12.15 -2.88
N ASN A 28 6.99 12.14 -3.33
CA ASN A 28 5.77 12.05 -2.52
C ASN A 28 5.23 10.63 -2.34
N THR A 29 5.99 9.61 -2.77
CA THR A 29 5.74 8.21 -2.41
C THR A 29 5.97 8.00 -0.91
N ILE A 30 4.99 7.43 -0.22
CA ILE A 30 5.10 7.09 1.19
C ILE A 30 5.77 5.73 1.32
N LEU A 31 5.24 4.74 0.59
CA LEU A 31 5.71 3.36 0.60
C LEU A 31 6.10 2.95 -0.82
N TRP A 32 7.36 2.57 -1.00
CA TRP A 32 7.86 1.93 -2.22
C TRP A 32 8.23 0.49 -1.90
N VAL A 33 7.71 -0.45 -2.68
CA VAL A 33 7.85 -1.88 -2.46
C VAL A 33 8.59 -2.49 -3.63
N GLU A 34 9.69 -3.19 -3.36
CA GLU A 34 10.49 -3.87 -4.36
C GLU A 34 9.75 -5.07 -4.95
N GLU A 35 10.08 -5.39 -6.20
CA GLU A 35 9.54 -6.53 -6.93
C GLU A 35 9.57 -7.83 -6.10
N GLY A 36 8.45 -8.58 -6.14
CA GLY A 36 8.32 -9.87 -5.46
C GLY A 36 8.17 -9.80 -3.94
N SER A 37 8.11 -8.61 -3.34
CA SER A 37 8.01 -8.46 -1.88
C SER A 37 6.61 -8.81 -1.35
N ASN A 38 6.57 -9.16 -0.07
CA ASN A 38 5.35 -9.45 0.67
C ASN A 38 5.03 -8.28 1.60
N ILE A 39 3.87 -7.64 1.46
CA ILE A 39 3.52 -6.48 2.28
C ILE A 39 2.10 -6.52 2.81
N ILE A 40 1.98 -6.25 4.12
CA ILE A 40 0.72 -6.01 4.82
C ILE A 40 0.71 -4.58 5.37
N VAL A 41 -0.31 -3.82 5.00
CA VAL A 41 -0.46 -2.40 5.32
C VAL A 41 -1.84 -2.24 5.97
N GLN A 42 -1.91 -2.12 7.30
CA GLN A 42 -3.17 -2.06 8.03
C GLN A 42 -3.30 -0.99 9.12
N ASP A 43 -4.52 -0.46 9.27
CA ASP A 43 -4.93 0.38 10.42
C ASP A 43 -4.30 1.78 10.48
N PHE A 44 -4.18 2.49 9.35
CA PHE A 44 -3.72 3.89 9.31
C PHE A 44 -4.28 4.69 8.14
N THR A 45 -4.11 6.01 8.24
CA THR A 45 -4.29 6.95 7.12
C THR A 45 -2.95 7.23 6.44
N LEU A 46 -2.86 6.99 5.13
CA LEU A 46 -1.76 7.42 4.26
C LEU A 46 -2.22 8.62 3.43
N PHE A 47 -1.51 9.75 3.51
CA PHE A 47 -1.88 10.92 2.71
C PHE A 47 -0.70 11.78 2.26
N ARG A 48 -0.84 12.40 1.09
CA ARG A 48 0.10 13.41 0.58
C ARG A 48 -0.55 14.78 0.54
N SER A 49 0.21 15.83 0.86
CA SER A 49 -0.30 17.21 0.90
C SER A 49 0.39 18.18 -0.06
N SER A 50 1.24 17.69 -0.96
CA SER A 50 2.00 18.51 -1.91
C SER A 50 1.74 18.09 -3.35
N GLU A 51 1.96 19.03 -4.28
CA GLU A 51 2.06 18.74 -5.71
C GLU A 51 3.03 17.59 -5.92
N GLY A 52 2.65 16.71 -6.84
CA GLY A 52 3.38 15.49 -7.10
C GLY A 52 4.01 15.47 -8.46
N THR A 53 5.10 14.73 -8.56
CA THR A 53 5.56 14.21 -9.84
C THR A 53 4.48 13.32 -10.46
N LEU A 54 4.51 13.16 -11.78
CA LEU A 54 3.54 12.34 -12.52
C LEU A 54 3.54 10.87 -12.09
N THR A 55 4.64 10.39 -11.48
CA THR A 55 4.88 8.95 -11.26
C THR A 55 4.94 8.55 -9.78
N ALA A 56 4.89 9.47 -8.83
CA ALA A 56 5.00 9.15 -7.41
C ALA A 56 3.66 8.79 -6.76
N TYR A 57 3.27 7.52 -6.89
CA TYR A 57 2.12 6.93 -6.19
C TYR A 57 2.34 6.97 -4.67
N ILE A 58 1.27 7.14 -3.87
CA ILE A 58 1.38 7.12 -2.39
C ILE A 58 1.91 5.76 -1.92
N LEU A 59 1.36 4.69 -2.50
CA LEU A 59 1.84 3.32 -2.37
C LEU A 59 2.20 2.82 -3.78
N ASP A 60 3.49 2.57 -3.98
CA ASP A 60 4.09 2.17 -5.26
C ASP A 60 4.70 0.77 -5.09
N CYS A 61 4.05 -0.24 -5.65
CA CYS A 61 4.45 -1.63 -5.50
C CYS A 61 5.00 -2.19 -6.81
N GLY A 62 6.26 -2.62 -6.80
CA GLY A 62 6.91 -3.27 -7.92
C GLY A 62 6.16 -4.51 -8.42
N PRO A 63 6.60 -5.07 -9.57
CA PRO A 63 5.97 -6.27 -10.13
C PRO A 63 5.93 -7.45 -9.15
N ASP A 64 4.97 -8.34 -9.37
CA ASP A 64 4.83 -9.60 -8.67
C ASP A 64 4.75 -9.58 -7.12
N CYS A 65 4.46 -8.42 -6.52
CA CYS A 65 4.31 -8.31 -5.07
C CYS A 65 3.07 -9.07 -4.55
N ASN A 66 3.12 -9.48 -3.29
CA ASN A 66 1.93 -9.88 -2.55
C ASN A 66 1.50 -8.73 -1.65
N LEU A 67 0.28 -8.21 -1.83
CA LEU A 67 -0.14 -6.95 -1.20
C LEU A 67 -1.47 -7.10 -0.46
N ILE A 68 -1.47 -6.84 0.84
CA ILE A 68 -2.67 -6.70 1.66
C ILE A 68 -2.77 -5.26 2.16
N ILE A 69 -3.88 -4.59 1.83
CA ILE A 69 -4.23 -3.29 2.41
C ILE A 69 -5.52 -3.45 3.20
N LYS A 70 -5.49 -3.25 4.51
CA LYS A 70 -6.63 -3.53 5.39
C LYS A 70 -6.98 -2.36 6.32
N ARG A 71 -8.26 -1.95 6.37
CA ARG A 71 -8.74 -0.91 7.30
C ARG A 71 -7.95 0.40 7.20
N CYS A 72 -7.53 0.75 5.99
CA CYS A 72 -6.74 1.95 5.73
C CYS A 72 -7.58 3.09 5.14
N VAL A 73 -7.07 4.31 5.23
CA VAL A 73 -7.53 5.44 4.41
C VAL A 73 -6.36 5.90 3.56
N ILE A 74 -6.51 5.92 2.24
CA ILE A 74 -5.50 6.44 1.32
C ILE A 74 -6.09 7.65 0.61
N MET A 75 -5.44 8.81 0.73
CA MET A 75 -6.01 10.04 0.16
C MET A 75 -4.98 11.09 -0.24
N ASN A 76 -5.38 11.94 -1.18
CA ASN A 76 -4.79 13.27 -1.30
C ASN A 76 -5.38 14.18 -0.22
N ASP A 77 -4.61 15.15 0.27
CA ASP A 77 -5.13 16.16 1.18
C ASP A 77 -6.25 16.98 0.49
N LYS A 78 -7.49 16.74 0.93
CA LYS A 78 -8.70 17.38 0.40
C LYS A 78 -8.82 18.85 0.77
N SER A 79 -8.05 19.31 1.77
CA SER A 79 -8.05 20.72 2.17
C SER A 79 -7.23 21.61 1.25
N ARG A 80 -6.49 21.01 0.31
CA ARG A 80 -5.62 21.72 -0.63
C ARG A 80 -6.32 21.91 -1.97
N GLU A 81 -6.33 23.15 -2.45
CA GLU A 81 -6.68 23.50 -3.83
C GLU A 81 -5.43 23.36 -4.72
N ILE A 82 -4.90 22.14 -4.83
CA ILE A 82 -3.74 21.84 -5.69
C ILE A 82 -4.06 20.62 -6.55
N GLU A 83 -3.49 20.59 -7.75
CA GLU A 83 -3.59 19.43 -8.64
C GLU A 83 -2.64 18.33 -8.18
N PHE A 84 -3.11 17.09 -8.24
CA PHE A 84 -2.27 15.91 -8.04
C PHE A 84 -2.15 15.18 -9.37
N TYR A 85 -0.94 14.77 -9.74
CA TYR A 85 -0.72 14.16 -11.05
C TYR A 85 -0.57 12.64 -10.99
N ALA A 86 0.22 12.11 -10.07
CA ALA A 86 0.34 10.66 -9.87
C ALA A 86 -0.90 10.03 -9.23
N GLY A 87 -1.08 8.72 -9.40
CA GLY A 87 -2.08 7.94 -8.69
C GLY A 87 -1.87 7.88 -7.18
N MET A 88 -2.76 7.18 -6.47
CA MET A 88 -2.61 6.86 -5.05
C MET A 88 -2.01 5.47 -4.84
N LEU A 89 -2.40 4.51 -5.67
CA LEU A 89 -1.93 3.12 -5.58
C LEU A 89 -1.55 2.62 -6.97
N TRP A 90 -0.33 2.10 -7.09
CA TRP A 90 0.09 1.27 -8.22
C TRP A 90 0.65 -0.05 -7.71
N GLY A 91 0.29 -1.15 -8.36
CA GLY A 91 0.93 -2.42 -8.10
C GLY A 91 0.50 -3.54 -9.03
N THR A 92 1.42 -4.47 -9.28
CA THR A 92 1.10 -5.76 -9.90
C THR A 92 1.14 -6.83 -8.82
N THR A 93 0.02 -7.52 -8.63
CA THR A 93 -0.13 -8.45 -7.50
C THR A 93 -0.16 -9.91 -7.96
N THR A 94 0.53 -10.78 -7.21
CA THR A 94 0.42 -12.25 -7.34
C THR A 94 -0.47 -12.86 -6.25
N SER A 95 -0.75 -12.14 -5.16
CA SER A 95 -1.83 -12.48 -4.23
C SER A 95 -2.15 -11.29 -3.33
N GLY A 96 -3.28 -11.36 -2.62
CA GLY A 96 -3.72 -10.33 -1.69
C GLY A 96 -4.97 -9.59 -2.11
N GLY A 97 -5.12 -8.37 -1.60
CA GLY A 97 -6.33 -7.59 -1.80
C GLY A 97 -6.43 -6.35 -0.93
N ILE A 98 -7.52 -5.62 -1.16
CA ILE A 98 -7.88 -4.40 -0.44
C ILE A 98 -9.16 -4.69 0.34
N PHE A 99 -9.09 -4.55 1.67
CA PHE A 99 -10.14 -4.92 2.60
C PHE A 99 -10.49 -3.74 3.51
N ASP A 100 -11.78 -3.44 3.65
CA ASP A 100 -12.29 -2.39 4.54
C ASP A 100 -11.57 -1.03 4.43
N THR A 101 -11.07 -0.71 3.22
CA THR A 101 -10.18 0.43 2.97
C THR A 101 -10.92 1.49 2.17
N ILE A 102 -10.73 2.74 2.56
CA ILE A 102 -11.30 3.90 1.87
C ILE A 102 -10.20 4.56 1.04
N ILE A 103 -10.41 4.66 -0.26
CA ILE A 103 -9.51 5.40 -1.15
C ILE A 103 -10.23 6.65 -1.64
N HIS A 104 -9.71 7.80 -1.27
CA HIS A 104 -10.32 9.10 -1.51
C HIS A 104 -9.45 9.92 -2.46
N ASN A 105 -9.84 9.93 -3.74
CA ASN A 105 -9.26 10.84 -4.72
C ASN A 105 -9.99 12.18 -4.71
N SER A 106 -9.27 13.29 -4.53
CA SER A 106 -9.84 14.63 -4.72
C SER A 106 -9.71 15.10 -6.17
N GLN A 107 -8.54 15.00 -6.80
CA GLN A 107 -8.22 15.62 -8.10
C GLN A 107 -6.97 14.98 -8.72
N ILE A 108 -7.11 13.89 -9.49
CA ILE A 108 -5.99 13.32 -10.28
C ILE A 108 -6.22 13.63 -11.76
N MET A 109 -5.21 14.20 -12.41
CA MET A 109 -5.34 14.76 -13.77
C MET A 109 -4.80 13.84 -14.87
N ASP A 110 -3.67 13.16 -14.65
CA ASP A 110 -2.94 12.47 -15.72
C ASP A 110 -2.95 10.94 -15.61
N GLU A 111 -3.00 10.39 -14.39
CA GLU A 111 -2.91 8.95 -14.15
C GLU A 111 -4.21 8.36 -13.58
N ALA A 112 -4.34 7.03 -13.66
CA ALA A 112 -5.39 6.35 -12.92
C ALA A 112 -5.14 6.49 -11.41
N ALA A 113 -6.20 6.78 -10.66
CA ALA A 113 -6.11 6.94 -9.21
C ALA A 113 -5.63 5.66 -8.49
N ILE A 114 -6.02 4.51 -9.04
CA ILE A 114 -5.67 3.18 -8.56
C ILE A 114 -5.37 2.34 -9.80
N VAL A 115 -4.20 1.71 -9.83
CA VAL A 115 -3.82 0.71 -10.82
C VAL A 115 -3.47 -0.56 -10.05
N ILE A 116 -4.20 -1.64 -10.35
CA ILE A 116 -3.91 -2.98 -9.83
C ILE A 116 -3.90 -3.90 -11.03
N ASP A 117 -2.75 -4.47 -11.33
CA ASP A 117 -2.61 -5.50 -12.35
C ASP A 117 -2.37 -6.87 -11.70
N SER A 118 -2.57 -7.94 -12.45
CA SER A 118 -2.25 -9.30 -12.05
C SER A 118 -0.97 -9.76 -12.74
N GLY A 119 -0.04 -10.34 -11.98
CA GLY A 119 1.11 -11.04 -12.57
C GLY A 119 0.66 -12.19 -13.49
N ILE A 120 1.42 -12.46 -14.55
CA ILE A 120 1.07 -13.54 -15.49
C ILE A 120 1.21 -14.90 -14.79
N GLY A 121 0.10 -15.63 -14.65
CA GLY A 121 0.09 -17.05 -14.28
C GLY A 121 0.38 -17.36 -12.81
N SER A 122 0.34 -16.37 -11.92
CA SER A 122 0.88 -16.47 -10.56
C SER A 122 -0.11 -16.17 -9.43
N PHE A 123 -1.42 -15.99 -9.71
CA PHE A 123 -2.37 -15.68 -8.64
C PHE A 123 -2.58 -16.84 -7.67
N TYR A 124 -2.14 -16.70 -6.41
CA TYR A 124 -2.15 -17.78 -5.41
C TYR A 124 -3.10 -17.49 -4.24
N PHE A 125 -4.35 -17.95 -4.32
CA PHE A 125 -5.39 -17.69 -3.31
C PHE A 125 -5.06 -18.21 -1.91
N CYS A 126 -4.23 -19.26 -1.79
CA CYS A 126 -3.93 -19.89 -0.51
C CYS A 126 -2.71 -19.27 0.19
N LEU A 127 -2.09 -18.22 -0.37
CA LEU A 127 -0.87 -17.63 0.20
C LEU A 127 -1.16 -16.83 1.47
N ILE A 128 -2.41 -16.46 1.70
CA ILE A 128 -2.82 -15.59 2.79
C ILE A 128 -3.85 -16.31 3.62
N GLU A 129 -3.71 -16.20 4.94
CA GLU A 129 -4.65 -16.75 5.91
C GLU A 129 -5.12 -15.68 6.90
N GLU A 130 -6.34 -15.86 7.38
CA GLU A 130 -6.89 -15.04 8.46
C GLU A 130 -6.66 -15.74 9.79
N THR A 131 -6.05 -15.03 10.74
CA THR A 131 -5.81 -15.55 12.09
C THR A 131 -7.08 -15.46 12.94
N ALA A 132 -7.06 -16.12 14.11
CA ALA A 132 -8.15 -16.06 15.08
C ALA A 132 -8.46 -14.63 15.58
N GLY A 133 -7.54 -13.67 15.37
CA GLY A 133 -7.71 -12.25 15.71
C GLY A 133 -8.28 -11.37 14.59
N TYR A 134 -8.70 -11.95 13.45
CA TYR A 134 -9.02 -11.21 12.22
C TYR A 134 -7.83 -10.38 11.70
N GLU A 135 -6.61 -10.84 12.00
CA GLU A 135 -5.39 -10.34 11.38
C GLU A 135 -5.12 -11.17 10.13
N CYS A 136 -4.48 -10.56 9.14
CA CYS A 136 -4.07 -11.27 7.94
C CYS A 136 -2.58 -11.56 8.04
N GLU A 137 -2.17 -12.77 7.69
CA GLU A 137 -0.78 -13.20 7.67
C GLU A 137 -0.50 -14.00 6.39
N TYR A 138 0.78 -14.12 6.02
CA TYR A 138 1.19 -15.03 4.95
C TYR A 138 1.30 -16.45 5.47
N ASN A 139 0.84 -17.41 4.67
CA ASN A 139 0.94 -18.81 5.02
C ASN A 139 2.41 -19.28 4.96
N SER A 140 3.01 -19.45 6.14
CA SER A 140 4.42 -19.83 6.33
C SER A 140 4.77 -21.23 5.81
N GLU A 141 3.81 -22.12 5.59
CA GLU A 141 4.05 -23.43 4.97
C GLU A 141 4.30 -23.31 3.46
N LEU A 142 3.72 -22.27 2.84
CA LEU A 142 3.83 -21.96 1.41
C LEU A 142 4.97 -20.96 1.12
N GLN A 143 5.37 -20.15 2.10
CA GLN A 143 6.56 -19.28 2.07
C GLN A 143 7.47 -19.61 3.26
N LYS A 144 8.40 -20.55 3.05
CA LYS A 144 9.30 -21.09 4.10
C LYS A 144 10.34 -20.09 4.63
N ASP A 145 10.53 -18.96 3.96
CA ASP A 145 11.44 -17.91 4.38
C ASP A 145 10.64 -16.60 4.47
N GLU A 146 10.77 -15.89 5.60
CA GLU A 146 10.34 -14.50 5.83
C GLU A 146 8.86 -14.24 6.22
N ASN A 147 8.52 -14.58 7.47
CA ASN A 147 7.48 -13.78 8.14
C ASN A 147 8.00 -12.34 8.35
N PRO A 148 7.20 -11.31 8.03
CA PRO A 148 7.65 -9.93 7.99
C PRO A 148 8.18 -9.40 9.33
N LYS A 149 9.17 -8.51 9.27
CA LYS A 149 9.56 -7.69 10.42
C LYS A 149 8.46 -6.65 10.66
N TYR A 150 7.84 -6.69 11.83
CA TYR A 150 6.74 -5.77 12.19
C TYR A 150 7.29 -4.42 12.67
N ILE A 151 6.71 -3.33 12.18
CA ILE A 151 6.80 -2.02 12.84
C ILE A 151 5.41 -1.64 13.32
N GLN A 152 5.27 -1.51 14.63
CA GLN A 152 4.06 -1.03 15.29
C GLN A 152 4.26 0.45 15.65
N PHE A 153 3.32 1.28 15.22
CA PHE A 153 3.26 2.71 15.57
C PHE A 153 2.23 2.95 16.68
#